data_AF-A0A1W9QQL5-F1
#
_entry.id   AF-A0A1W9QQL5-F1
#
_cell.length_a   1.000
_cell.length_b   1.000
_cell.length_c   1.000
_cell.angle_alpha   90.00
_cell.angle_beta   90.00
_cell.angle_gamma   90.00
#
_symmetry.space_group_name_H-M   'P 1'
#
loop_
_entity.id
_entity.type
_entity.pdbx_description
1 polymer ?
#
loop_
_entity_poly.entity_id
_entity_poly.type
_entity_poly.pdbx_seq_one_letter_code
_entity_poly.pdbx_strand_id
1 'polypeptide(L)'
;MNDLTNSWRMLAMNGIIALLYGMLALFVPKSTVIAIVMYFGIVIILIGVVMLAGALNNKKNKLPWQSEMAAALVTLIVGIIITFYSAKTLKVFVIIIGIWAIFVGASQLYIALKAEMTKNRKNSMLFNGILMLLFGIILFFNPFETAAFLVVLSGIIAVVMGIILIVLAFSVRSVIKDIS
;
A
#
# COMPACT_ATOMS: atom_id res chain seq x y z
N MET A 1 24.08 -5.98 24.87
CA MET A 1 24.63 -6.73 23.71
C MET A 1 23.54 -7.40 22.86
N ASN A 2 22.57 -8.13 23.44
CA ASN A 2 21.48 -8.78 22.68
C ASN A 2 20.65 -7.83 21.79
N ASP A 3 20.32 -6.62 22.24
CA ASP A 3 19.51 -5.66 21.48
C ASP A 3 20.23 -5.12 20.23
N LEU A 4 21.54 -4.85 20.36
CA LEU A 4 22.38 -4.39 19.24
C LEU A 4 22.65 -5.53 18.23
N THR A 5 22.88 -6.75 18.70
CA THR A 5 23.05 -7.92 17.82
C THR A 5 21.77 -8.31 17.08
N ASN A 6 20.61 -8.13 17.69
CA ASN A 6 19.33 -8.31 17.00
C ASN A 6 19.07 -7.19 15.99
N SER A 7 19.51 -5.97 16.29
CA SER A 7 19.33 -4.82 15.41
C SER A 7 20.03 -4.99 14.06
N TRP A 8 21.30 -5.42 13.99
CA TRP A 8 21.97 -5.60 12.69
C TRP A 8 21.35 -6.74 11.85
N ARG A 9 20.91 -7.82 12.49
CA ARG A 9 20.24 -8.94 11.81
C ARG A 9 18.90 -8.50 11.22
N MET A 10 18.09 -7.77 11.98
CA MET A 10 16.82 -7.22 11.50
C MET A 10 17.04 -6.24 10.34
N LEU A 11 18.05 -5.36 10.43
CA LEU A 11 18.42 -4.45 9.34
C LEU A 11 18.81 -5.21 8.07
N ALA A 12 19.66 -6.24 8.18
CA ALA A 12 20.07 -7.05 7.04
C ALA A 12 18.89 -7.81 6.42
N MET A 13 18.03 -8.43 7.24
CA MET A 13 16.83 -9.13 6.76
C MET A 13 15.87 -8.18 6.04
N ASN A 14 15.56 -7.03 6.62
CA ASN A 14 14.70 -6.03 6.00
C ASN A 14 15.30 -5.51 4.68
N GLY A 15 16.62 -5.31 4.64
CA GLY A 15 17.33 -4.91 3.44
C GLY A 15 17.24 -5.95 2.32
N ILE A 16 17.43 -7.23 2.64
CA ILE A 16 17.28 -8.34 1.69
C ILE A 16 15.84 -8.45 1.19
N ILE A 17 14.84 -8.36 2.08
CA ILE A 17 13.42 -8.39 1.71
C ILE A 17 13.09 -7.21 0.78
N ALA A 18 13.57 -6.01 1.08
CA ALA A 18 13.36 -4.82 0.27
C ALA A 18 14.00 -4.96 -1.12
N LEU A 19 15.22 -5.52 -1.20
CA LEU A 19 15.87 -5.82 -2.48
C LEU A 19 15.08 -6.82 -3.32
N LEU A 20 14.64 -7.93 -2.71
CA LEU A 20 13.87 -8.96 -3.41
C LEU A 20 12.56 -8.39 -3.94
N TYR A 21 11.83 -7.64 -3.11
CA TYR A 21 10.63 -6.91 -3.54
C TYR A 21 10.95 -5.95 -4.69
N GLY A 22 12.02 -5.15 -4.54
CA GLY A 22 12.45 -4.20 -5.56
C GLY A 22 12.75 -4.85 -6.89
N MET A 23 13.47 -5.97 -6.90
CA MET A 23 13.75 -6.74 -8.11
C MET A 23 12.47 -7.29 -8.74
N LEU A 24 11.56 -7.89 -7.97
CA LEU A 24 10.28 -8.39 -8.47
C LEU A 24 9.43 -7.26 -9.08
N ALA A 25 9.43 -6.10 -8.43
CA ALA A 25 8.72 -4.92 -8.89
C ALA A 25 9.27 -4.36 -10.20
N LEU A 26 10.59 -4.42 -10.42
CA LEU A 26 11.24 -3.94 -11.65
C LEU A 26 11.08 -4.90 -12.83
N PHE A 27 11.28 -6.20 -12.60
CA PHE A 27 11.30 -7.19 -13.68
C PHE A 27 9.92 -7.75 -14.03
N VAL A 28 9.02 -7.84 -13.05
CA VAL A 28 7.69 -8.44 -13.24
C VAL A 28 6.59 -7.61 -12.55
N PRO A 29 6.46 -6.30 -12.87
CA PRO A 29 5.62 -5.37 -12.11
C PRO A 29 4.15 -5.79 -12.05
N LYS A 30 3.57 -6.24 -13.17
CA LYS A 30 2.14 -6.63 -13.24
C LYS A 30 1.81 -7.77 -12.28
N SER A 31 2.64 -8.83 -12.30
CA SER A 31 2.48 -9.97 -11.39
C SER A 31 2.73 -9.56 -9.94
N THR A 32 3.71 -8.69 -9.69
CA THR A 32 4.01 -8.16 -8.37
C THR A 32 2.83 -7.40 -7.77
N VAL A 33 2.16 -6.52 -8.53
CA VAL A 33 0.96 -5.81 -8.06
C VAL A 33 -0.16 -6.80 -7.70
N ILE A 34 -0.41 -7.78 -8.56
CA ILE A 34 -1.48 -8.78 -8.33
C ILE A 34 -1.15 -9.62 -7.08
N ALA A 35 0.10 -10.03 -6.90
CA ALA A 35 0.54 -10.78 -5.74
C ALA A 35 0.37 -9.98 -4.43
N ILE A 36 0.67 -8.67 -4.46
CA ILE A 36 0.42 -7.77 -3.31
C ILE A 36 -1.06 -7.76 -2.96
N VAL A 37 -1.94 -7.58 -3.95
CA VAL A 37 -3.40 -7.56 -3.74
C VAL A 37 -3.90 -8.91 -3.20
N MET A 38 -3.40 -10.01 -3.74
CA MET A 38 -3.72 -11.35 -3.25
C MET A 38 -3.30 -11.53 -1.79
N TYR A 39 -2.08 -11.12 -1.43
CA TYR A 39 -1.59 -11.15 -0.06
C TYR A 39 -2.47 -10.32 0.89
N PHE A 40 -2.87 -9.11 0.48
CA PHE A 40 -3.83 -8.31 1.23
C PHE A 40 -5.16 -9.05 1.44
N GLY A 41 -5.66 -9.73 0.41
CA GLY A 41 -6.85 -10.57 0.52
C GLY A 41 -6.70 -11.68 1.57
N ILE A 42 -5.57 -12.38 1.58
CA ILE A 42 -5.27 -13.43 2.57
C ILE A 42 -5.23 -12.85 3.98
N VAL A 43 -4.57 -11.70 4.18
CA VAL A 43 -4.54 -11.02 5.48
C VAL A 43 -5.95 -10.64 5.94
N ILE A 44 -6.80 -10.13 5.04
CA ILE A 44 -8.21 -9.82 5.36
C ILE A 44 -8.99 -11.08 5.75
N ILE A 45 -8.76 -12.21 5.09
CA ILE A 45 -9.36 -13.49 5.49
C ILE A 45 -8.94 -13.86 6.91
N LEU A 46 -7.64 -13.78 7.23
CA LEU A 46 -7.13 -14.07 8.58
C LEU A 46 -7.76 -13.16 9.63
N ILE A 47 -7.88 -11.86 9.34
CA ILE A 47 -8.59 -10.91 10.21
C ILE A 47 -10.05 -11.33 10.39
N GLY A 48 -10.74 -11.69 9.31
CA GLY A 48 -12.12 -12.17 9.35
C GLY A 48 -12.28 -13.44 10.20
N VAL A 49 -11.33 -14.38 10.15
CA VAL A 49 -11.32 -15.58 11.01
C VAL A 49 -11.18 -15.20 12.49
N VAL A 50 -10.26 -14.27 12.81
CA VAL A 50 -10.07 -13.78 14.18
C VAL A 50 -11.33 -13.07 14.70
N MET A 51 -11.95 -12.21 13.87
CA MET A 51 -13.21 -11.55 14.19
C MET A 51 -14.35 -12.55 14.42
N LEU A 52 -14.42 -13.60 13.60
CA LEU A 52 -15.42 -14.65 13.75
C LEU A 52 -15.25 -15.39 15.09
N ALA A 53 -14.00 -15.71 15.47
CA ALA A 53 -13.69 -16.31 16.75
C ALA A 53 -14.09 -15.39 17.92
N GLY A 54 -13.83 -14.08 17.81
CA GLY A 54 -14.27 -13.06 18.77
C GLY A 54 -15.79 -13.00 18.91
N ALA A 55 -16.52 -12.96 17.81
CA ALA A 55 -17.99 -12.94 17.81
C ALA A 55 -18.59 -14.21 18.45
N LEU A 56 -18.00 -15.38 18.17
CA LEU A 56 -18.42 -16.64 18.80
C LEU A 56 -18.14 -16.65 20.32
N ASN A 57 -17.04 -16.04 20.75
CA ASN A 57 -16.73 -15.89 22.17
C ASN A 57 -17.71 -14.94 22.86
N ASN A 58 -18.04 -13.81 22.22
CA ASN A 58 -19.03 -12.86 22.73
C ASN A 58 -20.42 -13.48 22.84
N LYS A 59 -20.81 -14.32 21.88
CA LYS A 59 -22.04 -15.12 21.96
C LYS A 59 -22.06 -16.05 23.18
N LYS A 60 -20.94 -16.74 23.47
CA LYS A 60 -20.81 -17.61 24.67
C LYS A 60 -20.92 -16.81 25.96
N ASN A 61 -20.32 -15.62 26.00
CA ASN A 61 -20.29 -14.75 27.18
C ASN A 61 -21.54 -13.86 27.31
N LYS A 62 -22.59 -14.11 26.50
CA LYS A 62 -23.85 -13.34 26.48
C LYS A 62 -23.66 -11.84 26.23
N LEU A 63 -22.57 -11.46 25.54
CA LEU A 63 -22.32 -10.11 25.07
C LEU A 63 -22.97 -9.89 23.69
N PRO A 64 -23.20 -8.63 23.26
CA PRO A 64 -23.66 -8.34 21.91
C PRO A 64 -22.71 -8.92 20.86
N TRP A 65 -23.18 -9.86 20.04
CA TRP A 65 -22.35 -10.60 19.07
C TRP A 65 -22.82 -10.44 17.62
N GLN A 66 -24.04 -9.98 17.40
CA GLN A 66 -24.69 -9.99 16.09
C GLN A 66 -23.97 -9.08 15.09
N SER A 67 -23.61 -7.87 15.51
CA SER A 67 -22.87 -6.90 14.68
C SER A 67 -21.47 -7.40 14.35
N GLU A 68 -20.76 -7.96 15.33
CA GLU A 68 -19.42 -8.52 15.13
C GLU A 68 -19.44 -9.74 14.22
N MET A 69 -20.43 -10.63 14.36
CA MET A 69 -20.57 -11.80 13.49
C MET A 69 -20.88 -11.38 12.05
N ALA A 70 -21.76 -10.39 11.86
CA ALA A 70 -22.03 -9.83 10.54
C ALA A 70 -20.77 -9.19 9.94
N ALA A 71 -20.03 -8.40 10.72
CA ALA A 71 -18.77 -7.80 10.27
C ALA A 71 -17.71 -8.85 9.92
N ALA A 72 -17.58 -9.92 10.71
CA ALA A 72 -16.66 -11.02 10.44
C ALA A 72 -16.99 -11.74 9.12
N LEU A 73 -18.28 -12.03 8.88
CA LEU A 73 -18.73 -12.67 7.64
C LEU A 73 -18.49 -11.77 6.41
N VAL A 74 -18.82 -10.49 6.50
CA VAL A 74 -18.54 -9.52 5.42
C VAL A 74 -17.03 -9.45 5.15
N THR A 75 -16.21 -9.38 6.20
CA THR A 75 -14.75 -9.31 6.09
C THR A 75 -14.19 -10.56 5.42
N LEU A 76 -14.68 -11.75 5.78
CA LEU A 76 -14.30 -13.02 5.13
C LEU A 76 -14.67 -13.03 3.65
N ILE A 77 -15.90 -12.66 3.31
CA ILE A 77 -16.38 -12.62 1.92
C ILE A 77 -15.53 -11.65 1.10
N VAL A 78 -15.27 -10.45 1.62
CA VAL A 78 -14.41 -9.46 0.97
C VAL A 78 -12.99 -10.00 0.77
N GLY A 79 -12.38 -10.59 1.80
CA GLY A 79 -11.06 -11.20 1.70
C GLY A 79 -10.98 -12.30 0.64
N ILE A 80 -11.99 -13.17 0.57
CA ILE A 80 -12.11 -14.22 -0.46
C ILE A 80 -12.19 -13.60 -1.86
N ILE A 81 -13.05 -12.60 -2.05
CA ILE A 81 -13.18 -11.91 -3.35
C ILE A 81 -11.85 -11.27 -3.75
N ILE A 82 -11.18 -10.57 -2.85
CA ILE A 82 -9.88 -9.94 -3.12
C ILE A 82 -8.82 -10.98 -3.48
N THR A 83 -8.80 -12.13 -2.79
CA THR A 83 -7.79 -13.18 -3.00
C THR A 83 -7.96 -13.91 -4.32
N PHE A 84 -9.20 -14.30 -4.68
CA PHE A 84 -9.45 -15.11 -5.87
C PHE A 84 -9.73 -14.27 -7.13
N TYR A 85 -10.15 -13.00 -6.97
CA TYR A 85 -10.41 -12.07 -8.07
C TYR A 85 -9.45 -10.88 -8.07
N SER A 86 -8.22 -11.05 -7.58
CA SER A 86 -7.25 -9.96 -7.34
C SER A 86 -7.06 -9.02 -8.52
N ALA A 87 -6.98 -9.53 -9.76
CA ALA A 87 -6.83 -8.69 -10.95
C ALA A 87 -8.06 -7.79 -11.20
N LYS A 88 -9.28 -8.31 -11.00
CA LYS A 88 -10.51 -7.53 -11.15
C LYS A 88 -10.66 -6.53 -10.02
N THR A 89 -10.40 -6.96 -8.79
CA THR A 89 -10.40 -6.10 -7.60
C THR A 89 -9.43 -4.94 -7.76
N LEU A 90 -8.18 -5.21 -8.20
CA LEU A 90 -7.18 -4.19 -8.49
C LEU A 90 -7.72 -3.19 -9.52
N LYS A 91 -8.29 -3.65 -10.63
CA LYS A 91 -8.86 -2.78 -11.66
C LYS A 91 -9.94 -1.86 -11.07
N VAL A 92 -10.89 -2.41 -10.34
CA VAL A 92 -11.98 -1.64 -9.72
C VAL A 92 -11.42 -0.61 -8.74
N PHE A 93 -10.47 -1.01 -7.90
CA PHE A 93 -9.84 -0.13 -6.93
C PHE A 93 -9.10 1.04 -7.60
N VAL A 94 -8.31 0.77 -8.63
CA VAL A 94 -7.58 1.80 -9.38
C VAL A 94 -8.54 2.75 -10.10
N ILE A 95 -9.64 2.23 -10.67
CA ILE A 95 -10.66 3.07 -11.30
C ILE A 95 -11.34 3.99 -10.27
N ILE A 96 -11.69 3.48 -9.08
CA ILE A 96 -12.28 4.29 -8.01
C ILE A 96 -11.33 5.43 -7.61
N ILE A 97 -10.03 5.13 -7.45
CA ILE A 97 -9.01 6.16 -7.17
C ILE A 97 -8.94 7.16 -8.33
N GLY A 98 -8.99 6.69 -9.58
CA GLY A 98 -8.98 7.55 -10.76
C GLY A 98 -10.15 8.53 -10.80
N ILE A 99 -11.38 8.04 -10.55
CA ILE A 99 -12.58 8.88 -10.47
C ILE A 99 -12.45 9.93 -9.37
N TRP A 100 -11.99 9.51 -8.18
CA TRP A 100 -11.76 10.43 -7.07
C TRP A 100 -10.71 11.49 -7.42
N ALA A 101 -9.60 11.09 -8.05
CA ALA A 101 -8.55 12.01 -8.48
C ALA A 101 -9.05 13.03 -9.52
N ILE A 102 -9.88 12.60 -10.48
CA ILE A 102 -10.54 13.50 -11.43
C ILE A 102 -11.42 14.51 -10.69
N PHE A 103 -12.23 14.05 -9.74
CA PHE A 103 -13.11 14.92 -8.96
C PHE A 103 -12.33 15.96 -8.15
N VAL A 104 -11.26 15.55 -7.46
CA VAL A 104 -10.41 16.46 -6.69
C VAL A 104 -9.68 17.43 -7.62
N GLY A 105 -9.12 16.95 -8.74
CA GLY A 105 -8.45 17.80 -9.72
C GLY A 105 -9.39 18.85 -10.30
N ALA A 106 -10.58 18.45 -10.74
CA ALA A 106 -11.61 19.36 -11.24
C ALA A 106 -12.03 20.40 -10.18
N SER A 107 -12.20 19.97 -8.93
CA SER A 107 -12.54 20.86 -7.81
C SER A 107 -11.42 21.88 -7.55
N GLN A 108 -10.14 21.47 -7.58
CA GLN A 108 -9.01 22.39 -7.41
C GLN A 108 -8.96 23.43 -8.52
N LEU A 109 -9.18 23.02 -9.78
CA LEU A 109 -9.22 23.94 -10.92
C LEU A 109 -10.38 24.93 -10.79
N TYR A 110 -11.56 24.46 -10.42
CA TYR A 110 -12.72 25.31 -10.19
C TYR A 110 -12.46 26.35 -9.10
N ILE A 111 -11.90 25.94 -7.96
CA ILE A 111 -11.56 26.83 -6.85
C ILE A 111 -10.48 27.84 -7.26
N ALA A 112 -9.43 27.41 -7.96
CA ALA A 112 -8.34 28.28 -8.39
C ALA A 112 -8.81 29.36 -9.38
N LEU A 113 -9.86 29.09 -10.15
CA LEU A 113 -10.45 30.05 -11.08
C LEU A 113 -11.41 31.04 -10.40
N LYS A 114 -12.15 30.61 -9.37
CA LYS A 114 -13.20 31.42 -8.74
C LYS A 114 -12.78 32.15 -7.46
N ALA A 115 -11.89 31.58 -6.67
CA ALA A 115 -11.51 32.17 -5.38
C ALA A 115 -10.49 33.30 -5.58
N GLU A 116 -10.63 34.35 -4.78
CA GLU A 116 -9.59 35.37 -4.66
C GLU A 116 -8.43 34.81 -3.84
N MET A 117 -7.27 34.67 -4.47
CA MET A 117 -6.06 34.13 -3.84
C MET A 117 -4.80 34.72 -4.47
N THR A 118 -3.68 34.64 -3.75
CA THR A 118 -2.39 35.14 -4.22
C THR A 118 -1.96 34.42 -5.50
N LYS A 119 -1.25 35.13 -6.38
CA LYS A 119 -0.80 34.60 -7.68
C LYS A 119 -0.03 33.27 -7.55
N ASN A 120 0.86 33.17 -6.57
CA ASN A 120 1.62 31.93 -6.32
C ASN A 120 0.72 30.77 -5.90
N ARG A 121 -0.26 31.00 -5.02
CA ARG A 121 -1.19 29.97 -4.57
C ARG A 121 -2.09 29.50 -5.72
N LYS A 122 -2.60 30.44 -6.51
CA LYS A 122 -3.40 30.14 -7.71
C LYS A 122 -2.62 29.29 -8.71
N ASN A 123 -1.38 29.68 -9.05
CA ASN A 123 -0.56 28.93 -10.00
C ASN A 123 -0.25 27.51 -9.50
N SER A 124 0.09 27.36 -8.21
CA SER A 124 0.34 26.04 -7.61
C SER A 124 -0.91 25.16 -7.65
N MET A 125 -2.09 25.70 -7.31
CA MET A 125 -3.35 24.95 -7.36
C MET A 125 -3.76 24.58 -8.79
N LEU A 126 -3.54 25.47 -9.78
CA LEU A 126 -3.79 25.15 -11.19
C LEU A 126 -2.89 24.02 -11.68
N PHE A 127 -1.59 24.10 -11.39
CA PHE A 127 -0.64 23.07 -11.79
C PHE A 127 -0.97 21.72 -11.15
N ASN A 128 -1.20 21.70 -9.84
CA ASN A 128 -1.57 20.48 -9.12
C ASN A 128 -2.92 19.92 -9.60
N GLY A 129 -3.92 20.78 -9.82
CA GLY A 129 -5.23 20.39 -10.32
C GLY A 129 -5.15 19.73 -11.70
N ILE A 130 -4.35 20.28 -12.63
CA ILE A 130 -4.10 19.70 -13.95
C ILE A 130 -3.41 18.33 -13.80
N LEU A 131 -2.34 18.25 -13.01
CA LEU A 131 -1.62 16.99 -12.79
C LEU A 131 -2.53 15.91 -12.21
N MET A 132 -3.34 16.26 -11.21
CA MET A 132 -4.24 15.32 -10.54
C MET A 132 -5.36 14.85 -11.47
N LEU A 133 -5.88 15.74 -12.32
CA LEU A 133 -6.89 15.42 -13.32
C LEU A 133 -6.30 14.47 -14.39
N LEU A 134 -5.12 14.78 -14.92
CA LEU A 134 -4.41 13.91 -15.88
C LEU A 134 -4.10 12.54 -15.26
N PHE A 135 -3.59 12.51 -14.03
CA PHE A 135 -3.35 11.28 -13.30
C PHE A 135 -4.63 10.46 -13.16
N GLY A 136 -5.73 11.09 -12.75
CA GLY A 136 -7.02 10.41 -12.62
C GLY A 136 -7.55 9.84 -13.95
N ILE A 137 -7.41 10.58 -15.06
CA ILE A 137 -7.76 10.08 -16.40
C ILE A 137 -6.91 8.85 -16.77
N ILE A 138 -5.60 8.91 -16.53
CA ILE A 138 -4.68 7.80 -16.82
C ILE A 138 -5.07 6.54 -16.00
N LEU A 139 -5.39 6.70 -14.70
CA LEU A 139 -5.88 5.59 -13.88
C LEU A 139 -7.18 4.99 -14.41
N PHE A 140 -8.10 5.83 -14.88
CA PHE A 140 -9.41 5.38 -15.36
C PHE A 140 -9.31 4.54 -16.64
N PHE A 141 -8.53 5.01 -17.61
CA PHE A 141 -8.39 4.33 -18.91
C PHE A 141 -7.37 3.20 -18.90
N ASN A 142 -6.27 3.35 -18.15
CA ASN A 142 -5.15 2.39 -18.11
C ASN A 142 -4.82 1.93 -16.68
N PRO A 143 -5.76 1.30 -15.96
CA PRO A 143 -5.59 0.99 -14.54
C PRO A 143 -4.43 0.02 -14.26
N PHE A 144 -4.24 -1.00 -15.09
CA PHE A 144 -3.19 -1.99 -14.90
C PHE A 144 -1.79 -1.42 -15.14
N GLU A 145 -1.61 -0.66 -16.22
CA GLU A 145 -0.32 -0.03 -16.52
C GLU A 145 0.04 1.03 -15.46
N THR A 146 -0.96 1.78 -15.01
CA THR A 146 -0.73 2.79 -13.96
C THR A 146 -0.32 2.13 -12.65
N ALA A 147 -1.00 1.07 -12.23
CA ALA A 147 -0.63 0.33 -11.02
C ALA A 147 0.75 -0.32 -11.15
N ALA A 148 1.08 -0.87 -12.32
CA ALA A 148 2.41 -1.43 -12.61
C ALA A 148 3.50 -0.35 -12.53
N PHE A 149 3.26 0.84 -13.11
CA PHE A 149 4.18 1.96 -13.04
C PHE A 149 4.45 2.40 -11.59
N LEU A 150 3.40 2.49 -10.76
CA LEU A 150 3.55 2.82 -9.34
C LEU A 150 4.38 1.75 -8.60
N VAL A 151 4.21 0.48 -8.96
CA VAL A 151 5.02 -0.61 -8.40
C VAL A 151 6.47 -0.55 -8.87
N VAL A 152 6.74 -0.21 -10.12
CA VAL A 152 8.13 0.02 -10.59
C VAL A 152 8.76 1.15 -9.78
N LEU A 153 8.05 2.26 -9.59
CA LEU A 153 8.55 3.40 -8.82
C LEU A 153 8.83 3.02 -7.35
N SER A 154 7.90 2.31 -6.69
CA SER A 154 8.14 1.81 -5.34
C SER A 154 9.27 0.78 -5.30
N GLY A 155 9.44 -0.01 -6.36
CA GLY A 155 10.52 -0.97 -6.54
C GLY A 155 11.90 -0.29 -6.58
N ILE A 156 12.05 0.79 -7.36
CA ILE A 156 13.28 1.59 -7.39
C ILE A 156 13.64 2.09 -5.99
N ILE A 157 12.67 2.67 -5.29
CA ILE A 157 12.85 3.18 -3.92
C ILE A 157 13.24 2.03 -2.98
N ALA A 158 12.58 0.87 -3.09
CA ALA A 158 12.87 -0.30 -2.28
C ALA A 158 14.27 -0.87 -2.53
N VAL A 159 14.76 -0.86 -3.78
CA VAL A 159 16.14 -1.25 -4.09
C VAL A 159 17.12 -0.31 -3.39
N VAL A 160 16.94 1.01 -3.55
CA VAL A 160 17.82 2.00 -2.91
C VAL A 160 17.83 1.84 -1.39
N MET A 161 16.65 1.73 -0.78
CA MET A 161 16.52 1.53 0.67
C MET A 161 17.10 0.18 1.12
N GLY A 162 16.92 -0.88 0.34
CA GLY A 162 17.48 -2.20 0.62
C GLY A 162 19.00 -2.18 0.67
N ILE A 163 19.64 -1.51 -0.29
CA ILE A 163 21.09 -1.29 -0.30
C ILE A 163 21.53 -0.54 0.96
N ILE A 164 20.86 0.57 1.28
CA ILE A 164 21.17 1.39 2.47
C ILE A 164 21.08 0.54 3.75
N LEU A 165 20.01 -0.24 3.92
CA LEU A 165 19.80 -1.09 5.10
C LEU A 165 20.88 -2.17 5.25
N ILE A 166 21.31 -2.77 4.13
CA ILE A 166 22.39 -3.77 4.15
C ILE A 166 23.73 -3.12 4.52
N VAL A 167 24.04 -1.95 3.96
CA VAL A 167 25.25 -1.20 4.32
C VAL A 167 25.23 -0.84 5.81
N LEU A 168 24.12 -0.32 6.32
CA LEU A 168 23.96 -0.01 7.74
C LEU A 168 24.09 -1.26 8.62
N ALA A 169 23.55 -2.41 8.21
CA ALA A 169 23.68 -3.66 8.94
C ALA A 169 25.16 -4.08 9.09
N PHE A 170 25.96 -3.92 8.05
CA PHE A 170 27.40 -4.19 8.12
C PHE A 170 28.15 -3.18 8.99
N SER A 171 27.79 -1.89 8.93
CA SER A 171 28.36 -0.86 9.80
C SER A 171 28.03 -1.10 11.28
N VAL A 172 26.81 -1.51 11.61
CA VAL A 172 26.45 -1.87 13.00
C VAL A 172 27.20 -3.12 13.43
N ARG A 173 27.35 -4.11 12.54
CA ARG A 173 28.10 -5.33 12.85
C ARG A 173 29.58 -5.05 13.12
N SER A 174 30.22 -4.12 12.40
CA SER A 174 31.63 -3.77 12.65
C SER A 174 31.80 -3.10 14.01
N VAL A 175 30.93 -2.14 14.36
CA VAL A 175 30.95 -1.47 15.66
C VAL A 175 30.76 -2.45 16.83
N ILE A 176 29.86 -3.44 16.68
CA ILE A 176 29.68 -4.47 17.71
C ILE A 176 30.96 -5.30 17.90
N LYS A 177 31.67 -5.59 16.81
CA LYS A 177 32.91 -6.38 16.85
C LYS A 177 34.08 -5.61 17.49
N ASP A 178 34.11 -4.29 17.36
CA ASP A 178 35.16 -3.45 17.95
C ASP A 178 34.99 -3.23 19.46
N ILE A 179 33.77 -3.40 19.98
CA ILE A 179 33.43 -3.21 21.41
C ILE A 179 33.45 -4.54 22.20
N SER A 180 33.43 -5.69 21.51
CA SER A 180 33.46 -7.04 22.10
C SER A 180 34.87 -7.58 22.28
#